data_AF-A0A183VF46-F1
#
_entry.id   AF-A0A183VF46-F1
#
_cell.length_a   1.000
_cell.length_b   1.000
_cell.length_c   1.000
_cell.angle_alpha   90.00
_cell.angle_beta   90.00
_cell.angle_gamma   90.00
#
_symmetry.space_group_name_H-M   'P 1'
#
loop_
_entity.id
_entity.type
_entity.pdbx_description
1 polymer ?
#
loop_
_entity_poly.entity_id
_entity_poly.type
_entity_poly.pdbx_seq_one_letter_code
_entity_poly.pdbx_strand_id
1 'polypeptide(L)'
;MARQNVECYIVSLSSSTVVYKGQFTPDQLYRYYSDLTNPEFVTHIAVVHSRFSTNTLPSWNRAQPNRMVAHNGEINTLRGNINFMHAREGVMKSKLYGDDLQKLYPVVEKNLTDSGCFDNVLEFLVRAGHRSLPEAAMTMVPEAWEKDEDMSPEKRSFYRWAAMFMEPWDGPGNFYDFESSIVVRVLC
;
A
#
# COMPACT_ATOMS: atom_id res chain seq x y z
N MET A 1 30.12 18.36 -13.62
CA MET A 1 29.24 18.50 -12.43
C MET A 1 28.35 17.27 -12.38
N ALA A 2 28.46 16.44 -11.34
CA ALA A 2 27.49 15.38 -11.12
C ALA A 2 26.12 16.02 -10.91
N ARG A 3 25.10 15.61 -11.67
CA ARG A 3 23.72 16.03 -11.39
C ARG A 3 23.40 15.58 -9.96
N GLN A 4 23.14 16.51 -9.05
CA GLN A 4 22.49 16.16 -7.80
C GLN A 4 21.13 15.58 -8.17
N ASN A 5 20.93 14.28 -7.95
CA ASN A 5 19.60 13.68 -8.03
C ASN A 5 18.80 14.23 -6.86
N VAL A 6 17.88 15.16 -7.16
CA VAL A 6 16.87 15.59 -6.19
C VAL A 6 15.86 14.46 -6.06
N GLU A 7 15.80 13.85 -4.89
CA GLU A 7 14.78 12.85 -4.58
C GLU A 7 13.43 13.56 -4.40
N CYS A 8 12.43 13.17 -5.19
CA CYS A 8 11.08 13.71 -5.13
C CYS A 8 10.11 12.56 -4.83
N TYR A 9 9.27 12.72 -3.82
CA TYR A 9 8.31 11.71 -3.41
C TYR A 9 6.99 12.37 -3.01
N ILE A 10 5.91 11.98 -3.70
CA ILE A 10 4.56 12.45 -3.40
C ILE A 10 3.96 11.51 -2.36
N VAL A 11 3.80 12.03 -1.15
CA VAL A 11 3.30 11.28 0.02
C VAL A 11 1.83 10.90 -0.16
N SER A 12 1.00 11.87 -0.54
CA SER A 12 -0.41 11.67 -0.86
C SER A 12 -0.86 12.78 -1.83
N LEU A 13 -1.72 12.43 -2.78
CA LEU A 13 -2.38 13.40 -3.66
C LEU A 13 -3.83 12.96 -3.85
N SER A 14 -4.69 13.34 -2.91
CA SER A 14 -6.10 12.98 -2.89
C SER A 14 -6.91 14.13 -2.29
N SER A 15 -8.18 14.24 -2.68
CA SER A 15 -9.14 15.16 -2.07
C SER A 15 -9.78 14.62 -0.79
N SER A 16 -9.65 13.32 -0.52
CA SER A 16 -10.25 12.65 0.65
C SER A 16 -9.23 12.08 1.63
N THR A 17 -7.96 12.01 1.22
CA THR A 17 -6.88 11.46 2.05
C THR A 17 -5.65 12.34 2.02
N VAL A 18 -5.14 12.67 3.20
CA VAL A 18 -3.84 13.32 3.39
C VAL A 18 -3.01 12.49 4.35
N VAL A 19 -1.72 12.35 4.05
CA VAL A 19 -0.77 11.59 4.87
C VAL A 19 0.31 12.53 5.38
N TYR A 20 0.43 12.63 6.70
CA TYR A 20 1.50 13.36 7.38
C TYR A 20 2.56 12.36 7.85
N LYS A 21 3.75 12.39 7.22
CA LYS A 21 4.83 11.45 7.56
C LYS A 21 6.25 12.00 7.51
N GLY A 22 7.15 11.43 8.31
CA GLY A 22 8.55 11.83 8.36
C GLY A 22 9.43 10.92 9.21
N GLN A 23 10.48 11.49 9.81
CA GLN A 23 11.45 10.76 10.63
C GLN A 23 11.46 11.36 12.03
N PHE A 24 10.48 10.98 12.83
CA PHE A 24 10.21 11.62 14.12
C PHE A 24 9.91 10.57 15.17
N THR A 25 10.24 10.87 16.42
CA THR A 25 9.57 10.24 17.56
C THR A 25 8.10 10.69 17.59
N PRO A 26 7.18 9.99 18.28
CA PRO A 26 5.76 10.30 18.17
C PRO A 26 5.39 11.66 18.74
N ASP A 27 6.13 12.10 19.76
CA ASP A 27 5.97 13.40 20.39
C ASP A 27 6.43 14.55 19.48
N GLN A 28 7.42 14.30 18.62
CA GLN A 28 7.93 15.28 17.68
C GLN A 28 6.96 15.56 16.52
N LEU A 29 6.14 14.57 16.12
CA LEU A 29 5.20 14.71 15.01
C LEU A 29 4.25 15.91 15.18
N TYR A 30 3.64 16.04 16.36
CA TYR A 30 2.71 17.14 16.67
C TYR A 30 3.39 18.49 16.78
N ARG A 31 4.71 18.51 17.03
CA ARG A 31 5.51 19.75 17.05
C ARG A 31 5.97 20.15 15.66
N TYR A 32 6.18 19.19 14.77
CA TYR A 32 6.64 19.42 13.41
C TYR A 32 5.51 19.85 12.48
N TYR A 33 4.35 19.19 12.56
CA TYR A 33 3.17 19.53 11.77
C TYR A 33 2.14 20.25 12.64
N SER A 34 2.16 21.58 12.60
CA SER A 34 1.22 22.43 13.35
C SER A 34 -0.24 22.11 13.04
N ASP A 35 -0.53 21.71 11.79
CA ASP A 35 -1.87 21.33 11.34
C ASP A 35 -2.50 20.26 12.24
N LEU A 36 -1.69 19.30 12.73
CA LEU A 36 -2.17 18.18 13.56
C LEU A 36 -2.60 18.61 14.98
N THR A 37 -2.30 19.84 15.37
CA THR A 37 -2.71 20.43 16.65
C THR A 37 -3.76 21.53 16.47
N ASN A 38 -4.15 21.83 15.22
CA ASN A 38 -5.21 22.76 14.92
C ASN A 38 -6.57 22.09 15.21
N PRO A 39 -7.44 22.68 16.06
CA PRO A 39 -8.77 22.12 16.33
C PRO A 39 -9.69 22.07 15.11
N GLU A 40 -9.43 22.83 14.05
CA GLU A 40 -10.17 22.76 12.78
C GLU A 40 -9.76 21.57 11.91
N PHE A 41 -8.62 20.93 12.22
CA PHE A 41 -8.13 19.76 11.50
C PHE A 41 -8.83 18.49 11.99
N VAL A 42 -10.06 18.29 11.51
CA VAL A 42 -10.96 17.21 11.94
C VAL A 42 -11.06 16.10 10.89
N THR A 43 -11.20 14.86 11.35
CA THR A 43 -11.39 13.70 10.47
C THR A 43 -12.30 12.65 11.08
N HIS A 44 -12.85 11.79 10.22
CA HIS A 44 -13.69 10.65 10.64
C HIS A 44 -12.86 9.47 11.13
N ILE A 45 -11.70 9.24 10.51
CA ILE A 45 -10.82 8.10 10.77
C ILE A 45 -9.38 8.60 10.68
N ALA A 46 -8.53 8.12 11.59
CA ALA A 46 -7.09 8.33 11.54
C ALA A 46 -6.36 6.99 11.68
N VAL A 47 -5.42 6.72 10.77
CA VAL A 47 -4.55 5.55 10.82
C VAL A 47 -3.14 5.96 11.23
N VAL A 48 -2.64 5.30 12.26
CA VAL A 48 -1.35 5.57 12.90
C VAL A 48 -0.43 4.38 12.63
N HIS A 49 0.78 4.65 12.15
CA HIS A 49 1.80 3.62 12.00
C HIS A 49 3.11 3.99 12.70
N SER A 50 3.71 3.00 13.35
CA SER A 50 5.02 3.09 13.93
C SER A 50 5.91 1.99 13.38
N ARG A 51 6.99 2.37 12.67
CA ARG A 51 7.90 1.42 12.07
C ARG A 51 9.13 1.25 12.96
N PHE A 52 9.49 0.00 13.25
CA PHE A 52 10.81 -0.34 13.74
C PHE A 52 11.68 -0.77 12.54
N SER A 53 12.79 -0.07 12.32
CA SER A 53 13.69 -0.33 11.19
C SER A 53 14.99 -0.99 11.68
N THR A 54 15.42 -2.07 11.02
CA THR A 54 16.77 -2.62 11.18
C THR A 54 17.84 -1.80 10.45
N ASN A 55 17.44 -0.80 9.64
CA ASN A 55 18.36 0.10 8.94
C ASN A 55 18.72 1.31 9.81
N THR A 56 20.00 1.66 9.84
CA THR A 56 20.53 2.82 10.57
C THR A 56 20.49 4.13 9.77
N LEU A 57 20.30 4.05 8.44
CA LEU A 57 20.13 5.22 7.58
C LEU A 57 18.64 5.51 7.39
N PRO A 58 18.14 6.65 7.92
CA PRO A 58 16.73 6.93 7.87
C PRO A 58 16.36 7.48 6.48
N SER A 59 15.19 7.09 5.97
CA SER A 59 14.70 7.49 4.64
C SER A 59 13.24 7.93 4.71
N TRP A 60 12.92 9.16 4.27
CA TRP A 60 11.62 9.81 4.49
C TRP A 60 10.47 9.15 3.72
N ASN A 61 10.72 8.74 2.47
CA ASN A 61 9.75 8.05 1.63
C ASN A 61 9.39 6.66 2.18
N ARG A 62 10.26 6.03 2.97
CA ARG A 62 10.04 4.71 3.61
C ARG A 62 9.20 4.76 4.88
N ALA A 63 8.93 5.96 5.41
CA ALA A 63 7.98 6.10 6.51
C ALA A 63 6.58 5.69 6.04
N GLN A 64 5.81 5.13 6.96
CA GLN A 64 4.42 4.75 6.75
C GLN A 64 3.52 5.63 7.64
N PRO A 65 2.25 5.84 7.29
CA PRO A 65 1.44 5.08 6.33
C PRO A 65 1.80 5.32 4.86
N ASN A 66 1.50 4.34 4.01
CA ASN A 66 1.50 4.52 2.56
C ASN A 66 0.15 5.13 2.11
N ARG A 67 -0.16 5.11 0.80
CA ARG A 67 -1.32 5.84 0.26
C ARG A 67 -2.65 5.17 0.63
N MET A 68 -2.65 3.85 0.76
CA MET A 68 -3.83 3.03 1.03
C MET A 68 -3.66 2.06 2.20
N VAL A 69 -2.41 1.74 2.58
CA VAL A 69 -2.13 0.77 3.65
C VAL A 69 -1.14 1.28 4.70
N ALA A 70 -1.37 0.86 5.95
CA ALA A 70 -0.34 0.77 6.97
C ALA A 70 -0.10 -0.70 7.29
N HIS A 71 1.15 -1.15 7.16
CA HIS A 71 1.55 -2.54 7.28
C HIS A 71 2.61 -2.70 8.37
N ASN A 72 2.25 -3.49 9.39
CA ASN A 72 3.16 -3.93 10.42
C ASN A 72 3.46 -5.41 10.24
N GLY A 73 4.61 -5.71 9.65
CA GLY A 73 4.99 -7.06 9.28
C GLY A 73 6.12 -7.09 8.27
N GLU A 74 6.32 -8.25 7.67
CA GLU A 74 7.26 -8.48 6.58
C GLU A 74 6.61 -9.36 5.51
N ILE A 75 6.72 -8.96 4.24
CA ILE A 75 6.24 -9.77 3.11
C ILE A 75 7.39 -10.64 2.60
N ASN A 76 7.30 -11.95 2.83
CA ASN A 76 8.35 -12.91 2.52
C ASN A 76 8.37 -13.33 1.05
N THR A 77 7.24 -13.23 0.34
CA THR A 77 7.13 -13.63 -1.08
C THR A 77 7.46 -12.50 -2.06
N LEU A 78 7.91 -11.34 -1.56
CA LEU A 78 8.02 -10.08 -2.29
C LEU A 78 8.66 -10.20 -3.68
N ARG A 79 9.83 -10.85 -3.78
CA ARG A 79 10.56 -10.96 -5.06
C ARG A 79 9.73 -11.70 -6.13
N GLY A 80 9.00 -12.74 -5.73
CA GLY A 80 8.11 -13.47 -6.63
C GLY A 80 6.97 -12.57 -7.10
N ASN A 81 6.32 -11.89 -6.16
CA ASN A 81 5.16 -11.05 -6.45
C ASN A 81 5.51 -9.88 -7.38
N ILE A 82 6.65 -9.22 -7.17
CA ILE A 82 7.14 -8.15 -8.06
C ILE A 82 7.36 -8.70 -9.47
N ASN A 83 8.01 -9.85 -9.61
CA ASN A 83 8.28 -10.44 -10.91
C ASN A 83 6.98 -10.84 -11.64
N PHE A 84 6.01 -11.40 -10.93
CA PHE A 84 4.72 -11.74 -11.52
C PHE A 84 3.93 -10.49 -11.92
N MET A 85 3.95 -9.41 -11.13
CA MET A 85 3.35 -8.14 -11.52
C MET A 85 4.00 -7.54 -12.77
N HIS A 86 5.33 -7.51 -12.86
CA HIS A 86 6.02 -7.10 -14.08
C HIS A 86 5.67 -7.98 -15.29
N ALA A 87 5.51 -9.30 -15.11
CA ALA A 87 5.09 -10.18 -16.19
C ALA A 87 3.66 -9.86 -16.67
N ARG A 88 2.76 -9.47 -15.76
CA ARG A 88 1.38 -9.06 -16.08
C ARG A 88 1.32 -7.78 -16.90
N GLU A 89 2.22 -6.82 -16.67
CA GLU A 89 2.24 -5.53 -17.41
C GLU A 89 2.25 -5.71 -18.94
N GLY A 90 2.90 -6.77 -19.45
CA GLY A 90 2.96 -7.07 -20.88
C GLY A 90 1.68 -7.60 -21.51
N VAL A 91 0.73 -8.10 -20.71
CA VAL A 91 -0.52 -8.71 -21.19
C VAL A 91 -1.79 -8.02 -20.68
N MET A 92 -1.66 -7.15 -19.67
CA MET A 92 -2.78 -6.41 -19.11
C MET A 92 -3.43 -5.48 -20.13
N LYS A 93 -4.77 -5.41 -20.07
CA LYS A 93 -5.60 -4.53 -20.88
C LYS A 93 -6.63 -3.88 -19.98
N SER A 94 -6.88 -2.60 -20.20
CA SER A 94 -7.93 -1.86 -19.49
C SER A 94 -8.83 -1.15 -20.48
N LYS A 95 -10.14 -1.30 -20.31
CA LYS A 95 -11.12 -0.53 -21.09
C LYS A 95 -11.13 0.95 -20.69
N LEU A 96 -10.81 1.26 -19.43
CA LEU A 96 -10.78 2.63 -18.93
C LEU A 96 -9.56 3.39 -19.47
N TYR A 97 -8.38 2.80 -19.33
CA TYR A 97 -7.13 3.47 -19.69
C TYR A 97 -6.72 3.23 -21.15
N GLY A 98 -7.22 2.18 -21.81
CA GLY A 98 -6.85 1.89 -23.20
C GLY A 98 -5.33 1.86 -23.39
N ASP A 99 -4.84 2.63 -24.36
CA ASP A 99 -3.42 2.77 -24.67
C ASP A 99 -2.63 3.51 -23.57
N ASP A 100 -3.30 4.32 -22.75
CA ASP A 100 -2.69 5.05 -21.65
C ASP A 100 -2.36 4.18 -20.43
N LEU A 101 -2.78 2.90 -20.41
CA LEU A 101 -2.47 1.97 -19.33
C LEU A 101 -0.95 1.87 -19.09
N GLN A 102 -0.15 1.97 -20.16
CA GLN A 102 1.31 1.92 -20.08
C GLN A 102 1.92 3.07 -19.28
N LYS A 103 1.21 4.19 -19.10
CA LYS A 103 1.66 5.31 -18.27
C LYS A 103 1.66 4.97 -16.78
N LEU A 104 0.95 3.92 -16.37
CA LEU A 104 0.91 3.44 -14.99
C LEU A 104 2.06 2.46 -14.68
N TYR A 105 2.93 2.18 -15.64
CA TYR A 105 4.02 1.21 -15.47
C TYR A 105 5.36 1.90 -15.14
N PRO A 106 6.23 1.23 -14.36
CA PRO A 106 5.99 -0.03 -13.66
C PRO A 106 4.97 0.16 -12.53
N VAL A 107 4.09 -0.84 -12.33
CA VAL A 107 3.11 -0.80 -11.25
C VAL A 107 3.82 -0.77 -9.90
N VAL A 108 4.88 -1.57 -9.75
CA VAL A 108 5.74 -1.55 -8.56
C VAL A 108 6.94 -0.65 -8.82
N GLU A 109 7.00 0.49 -8.13
CA GLU A 109 8.14 1.39 -8.24
C GLU A 109 9.44 0.76 -7.69
N LYS A 110 10.58 1.17 -8.25
CA LYS A 110 11.89 0.68 -7.81
C LYS A 110 12.26 1.24 -6.43
N ASN A 111 13.03 0.47 -5.66
CA ASN A 111 13.62 0.84 -4.37
C ASN A 111 12.63 1.12 -3.23
N LEU A 112 11.38 0.65 -3.35
CA LEU A 112 10.40 0.70 -2.27
C LEU A 112 10.67 -0.35 -1.17
N THR A 113 10.08 -0.13 0.00
CA THR A 113 9.92 -1.18 1.01
C THR A 113 8.92 -2.22 0.53
N ASP A 114 8.95 -3.42 1.11
CA ASP A 114 7.95 -4.47 0.89
C ASP A 114 6.50 -3.95 0.99
N SER A 115 6.24 -3.13 2.01
CA SER A 115 4.96 -2.50 2.31
C SER A 115 4.58 -1.45 1.25
N GLY A 116 5.58 -0.73 0.72
CA GLY A 116 5.37 0.22 -0.38
C GLY A 116 5.06 -0.50 -1.70
N CYS A 117 5.72 -1.62 -1.97
CA CYS A 117 5.41 -2.47 -3.12
C CYS A 117 3.98 -3.02 -3.04
N PHE A 118 3.56 -3.44 -1.84
CA PHE A 118 2.18 -3.88 -1.59
C PHE A 118 1.18 -2.74 -1.85
N ASP A 119 1.43 -1.55 -1.28
CA ASP A 119 0.57 -0.36 -1.46
C ASP A 119 0.38 0.00 -2.94
N ASN A 120 1.46 -0.04 -3.74
CA ASN A 120 1.41 0.19 -5.19
C ASN A 120 0.45 -0.77 -5.91
N VAL A 121 0.53 -2.06 -5.61
CA VAL A 121 -0.32 -3.07 -6.25
C VAL A 121 -1.76 -2.96 -5.76
N LEU A 122 -1.96 -2.71 -4.46
CA LEU A 122 -3.29 -2.46 -3.90
C LEU A 122 -3.95 -1.24 -4.54
N GLU A 123 -3.23 -0.12 -4.64
CA GLU A 123 -3.70 1.09 -5.31
C GLU A 123 -4.02 0.85 -6.78
N PHE A 124 -3.18 0.09 -7.47
CA PHE A 124 -3.43 -0.29 -8.86
C PHE A 124 -4.70 -1.13 -9.01
N LEU A 125 -4.93 -2.14 -8.17
CA LEU A 125 -6.14 -2.96 -8.22
C LEU A 125 -7.41 -2.15 -7.94
N VAL A 126 -7.36 -1.23 -6.97
CA VAL A 126 -8.51 -0.40 -6.62
C VAL A 126 -8.79 0.66 -7.67
N ARG A 127 -7.77 1.42 -8.06
CA ARG A 127 -7.93 2.56 -8.98
C ARG A 127 -8.02 2.11 -10.43
N ALA A 128 -7.04 1.35 -10.90
CA ALA A 128 -6.96 0.94 -12.30
C ALA A 128 -7.78 -0.31 -12.61
N GLY A 129 -7.86 -1.23 -11.64
CA GLY A 129 -8.66 -2.46 -11.72
C GLY A 129 -10.13 -2.30 -11.34
N HIS A 130 -10.54 -1.13 -10.81
CA HIS A 130 -11.90 -0.86 -10.32
C HIS A 130 -12.43 -1.88 -9.32
N ARG A 131 -11.55 -2.46 -8.51
CA ARG A 131 -11.94 -3.35 -7.43
C ARG A 131 -12.29 -2.55 -6.19
N SER A 132 -13.24 -3.05 -5.41
CA SER A 132 -13.44 -2.51 -4.06
C SER A 132 -12.18 -2.79 -3.23
N LEU A 133 -11.90 -1.92 -2.25
CA LEU A 133 -10.75 -2.14 -1.36
C LEU A 133 -10.78 -3.51 -0.66
N PRO A 134 -11.92 -3.98 -0.11
CA PRO A 134 -11.99 -5.33 0.47
C PRO A 134 -11.71 -6.44 -0.54
N GLU A 135 -12.20 -6.32 -1.77
CA GLU A 135 -11.94 -7.32 -2.82
C GLU A 135 -10.45 -7.36 -3.19
N ALA A 136 -9.81 -6.20 -3.33
CA ALA A 136 -8.38 -6.11 -3.63
C ALA A 136 -7.54 -6.68 -2.49
N ALA A 137 -7.85 -6.34 -1.24
CA ALA A 137 -7.17 -6.86 -0.05
C ALA A 137 -7.30 -8.39 0.05
N MET A 138 -8.52 -8.94 -0.09
CA MET A 138 -8.74 -10.39 -0.09
C MET A 138 -8.09 -11.11 -1.28
N THR A 139 -7.87 -10.43 -2.40
CA THR A 139 -7.16 -10.98 -3.56
C THR A 139 -5.66 -11.07 -3.28
N MET A 140 -5.08 -10.05 -2.63
CA MET A 140 -3.65 -9.99 -2.35
C MET A 140 -3.26 -10.83 -1.12
N VAL A 141 -4.07 -10.81 -0.06
CA VAL A 141 -3.83 -11.51 1.21
C VAL A 141 -5.05 -12.40 1.52
N PRO A 142 -5.22 -13.52 0.79
CA PRO A 142 -6.33 -14.43 1.02
C PRO A 142 -6.17 -15.16 2.37
N GLU A 143 -7.29 -15.47 3.01
CA GLU A 143 -7.31 -16.39 4.15
C GLU A 143 -6.89 -17.80 3.74
N ALA A 144 -6.48 -18.64 4.69
CA ALA A 144 -6.14 -20.03 4.44
C ALA A 144 -7.40 -20.86 4.10
N TRP A 145 -7.85 -20.79 2.84
CA TRP A 145 -9.18 -21.23 2.41
C TRP A 145 -9.26 -22.69 1.93
N GLU A 146 -8.16 -23.29 1.48
CA GLU A 146 -8.20 -24.60 0.80
C GLU A 146 -8.74 -25.72 1.69
N LYS A 147 -8.37 -25.70 2.97
CA LYS A 147 -8.71 -26.75 3.96
C LYS A 147 -9.73 -26.31 5.01
N ASP A 148 -10.35 -25.15 4.82
CA ASP A 148 -11.30 -24.60 5.79
C ASP A 148 -12.73 -25.15 5.54
N GLU A 149 -13.06 -26.26 6.21
CA GLU A 149 -14.37 -26.92 6.08
C GLU A 149 -15.56 -26.05 6.49
N ASP A 150 -15.33 -25.01 7.32
CA ASP A 150 -16.37 -24.11 7.82
C ASP A 150 -16.60 -22.90 6.91
N MET A 151 -15.73 -22.67 5.92
CA MET A 151 -15.85 -21.57 4.98
C MET A 151 -17.06 -21.72 4.04
N SER A 152 -17.82 -20.63 3.88
CA SER A 152 -18.98 -20.64 2.98
C SER A 152 -18.58 -20.96 1.52
N PRO A 153 -19.43 -21.66 0.77
CA PRO A 153 -19.16 -22.01 -0.63
C PRO A 153 -18.86 -20.79 -1.52
N GLU A 154 -19.51 -19.65 -1.27
CA GLU A 154 -19.34 -18.40 -2.02
C GLU A 154 -17.95 -17.82 -1.79
N LYS A 155 -17.50 -17.74 -0.53
CA LYS A 155 -16.18 -17.21 -0.15
C LYS A 155 -15.06 -18.10 -0.69
N ARG A 156 -15.21 -19.43 -0.56
CA ARG A 156 -14.28 -20.41 -1.12
C ARG A 156 -14.18 -20.29 -2.64
N SER A 157 -15.31 -20.10 -3.32
CA SER A 157 -15.35 -19.91 -4.78
C SER A 157 -14.67 -18.62 -5.20
N PHE A 158 -14.85 -17.52 -4.44
CA PHE A 158 -14.13 -16.27 -4.65
C PHE A 158 -12.61 -16.45 -4.51
N TYR A 159 -12.12 -17.07 -3.42
CA TYR A 159 -10.67 -17.29 -3.26
C TYR A 159 -10.09 -18.21 -4.33
N ARG A 160 -10.82 -19.25 -4.73
CA ARG A 160 -10.40 -20.12 -5.83
C ARG A 160 -10.27 -19.35 -7.15
N TRP A 161 -11.20 -18.44 -7.43
CA TRP A 161 -11.12 -17.55 -8.59
C TRP A 161 -9.94 -16.58 -8.45
N ALA A 162 -9.78 -15.91 -7.30
CA ALA A 162 -8.70 -14.95 -7.05
C ALA A 162 -7.31 -15.57 -7.20
N ALA A 163 -7.12 -16.80 -6.71
CA ALA A 163 -5.88 -17.56 -6.82
C ALA A 163 -5.45 -17.88 -8.26
N MET A 164 -6.37 -17.82 -9.24
CA MET A 164 -6.03 -17.94 -10.66
C MET A 164 -5.41 -16.67 -11.24
N PHE A 165 -5.66 -15.51 -10.62
CA PHE A 165 -5.19 -14.21 -11.10
C PHE A 165 -3.97 -13.71 -10.33
N MET A 166 -3.89 -13.98 -9.03
CA MET A 166 -2.89 -13.40 -8.14
C MET A 166 -2.36 -14.42 -7.14
N GLU A 167 -1.03 -14.51 -7.08
CA GLU A 167 -0.32 -15.16 -5.98
C GLU A 167 -0.45 -14.36 -4.67
N PRO A 168 -0.50 -15.04 -3.52
CA PRO A 168 -0.61 -14.36 -2.24
C PRO A 168 0.66 -13.56 -1.91
N TRP A 169 0.45 -12.34 -1.43
CA TRP A 169 1.47 -11.47 -0.83
C TRP A 169 1.69 -11.88 0.63
N ASP A 170 2.27 -13.06 0.78
CA ASP A 170 2.39 -13.78 2.05
C ASP A 170 3.59 -13.32 2.91
N GLY A 171 3.42 -13.46 4.22
CA GLY A 171 4.34 -13.05 5.25
C GLY A 171 3.60 -12.66 6.54
N PRO A 172 4.27 -12.66 7.71
CA PRO A 172 3.64 -12.24 8.95
C PRO A 172 3.35 -10.75 8.89
N GLY A 173 2.08 -10.35 9.05
CA GLY A 173 1.76 -8.94 9.10
C GLY A 173 0.31 -8.63 9.41
N ASN A 174 0.10 -7.46 10.01
CA ASN A 174 -1.20 -6.83 10.12
C ASN A 174 -1.28 -5.72 9.07
N PHE A 175 -2.31 -5.79 8.22
CA PHE A 175 -2.62 -4.76 7.23
C PHE A 175 -3.80 -3.94 7.73
N TYR A 176 -3.63 -2.61 7.70
CA TYR A 176 -4.71 -1.66 7.96
C TYR A 176 -4.96 -0.90 6.66
N ASP A 177 -5.98 -1.36 5.94
CA ASP A 177 -6.42 -0.76 4.68
C ASP A 177 -7.49 0.32 4.94
N PHE A 178 -7.45 1.41 4.17
CA PHE A 178 -8.39 2.51 4.35
C PHE A 178 -8.77 3.18 3.02
N GLU A 179 -10.02 3.63 2.92
CA GLU A 179 -10.54 4.42 1.81
C GLU A 179 -11.22 5.69 2.36
N SER A 180 -10.78 6.86 1.89
CA SER A 180 -11.36 8.19 2.21
C SER A 180 -11.23 8.65 3.67
N SER A 181 -10.04 9.05 4.12
CA SER A 181 -9.79 9.46 5.51
C SER A 181 -8.51 10.28 5.68
N ILE A 182 -8.40 11.11 6.73
CA ILE A 182 -7.12 11.77 7.07
C ILE A 182 -6.28 10.79 7.87
N VAL A 183 -5.18 10.34 7.29
CA VAL A 183 -4.35 9.28 7.85
C VAL A 183 -3.13 9.89 8.52
N VAL A 184 -3.06 9.76 9.85
CA VAL A 184 -2.03 10.39 10.67
C VAL A 184 -1.41 9.39 11.63
N ARG A 185 -0.13 9.04 11.38
CA ARG A 185 1.00 9.09 12.35
C ARG A 185 2.11 8.13 11.95
N VAL A 186 3.34 8.51 12.34
CA VAL A 186 4.63 7.91 12.01
C VAL A 186 5.41 7.50 13.26
N LEU A 187 6.22 6.44 13.13
CA LEU A 187 7.56 6.33 13.71
C LEU A 187 8.54 5.72 12.69
N CYS A 188 9.78 6.19 12.74
CA CYS A 188 10.97 5.36 12.61
C CYS A 188 11.63 5.26 13.99
#